data_AF-A0A919ZPD5-F1
#
_entry.id   AF-A0A919ZPD5-F1
#
_cell.length_a   1.000
_cell.length_b   1.000
_cell.length_c   1.000
_cell.angle_alpha   90.00
_cell.angle_beta   90.00
_cell.angle_gamma   90.00
#
_symmetry.space_group_name_H-M   'P 1'
#
loop_
_entity.id
_entity.type
_entity.pdbx_description
1 polymer ?
#
loop_
_entity_poly.entity_id
_entity_poly.type
_entity_poly.pdbx_seq_one_letter_code
_entity_poly.pdbx_strand_id
1 'polypeptide(L)'
;MSIYTMNSAMEFASKNDIETWVHLFLNGEGGNVGLSEGLKLKTRYWLGPVEMETRFLKRIVGPELDMEYVEEENWWSHNINQICNRLEEGWDMPPLIAENRNGYISVRDGNHRLGALQKLKKDKCHIVIWDDHGVCNIVKALEEIVKN
;
A
#
# COMPACT_ATOMS: atom_id res chain seq x y z
N MET A 1 -17.63 0.95 -12.62
CA MET A 1 -16.71 -0.06 -12.04
C MET A 1 -15.31 0.51 -12.13
N SER A 2 -14.53 0.45 -11.05
CA SER A 2 -13.12 0.87 -11.10
C SER A 2 -12.32 -0.09 -11.97
N ILE A 3 -11.37 0.45 -12.74
CA ILE A 3 -10.37 -0.34 -13.46
C ILE A 3 -9.11 -0.61 -12.62
N TYR A 4 -8.99 0.04 -11.45
CA TYR A 4 -7.88 -0.11 -10.52
C TYR A 4 -8.29 -1.02 -9.38
N THR A 5 -7.97 -2.28 -9.53
CA THR A 5 -8.29 -3.35 -8.57
C THR A 5 -7.08 -4.24 -8.31
N MET A 6 -7.15 -5.16 -7.34
CA MET A 6 -6.05 -6.13 -7.13
C MET A 6 -5.82 -6.98 -8.38
N ASN A 7 -6.89 -7.45 -9.03
CA ASN A 7 -6.76 -8.22 -10.26
C ASN A 7 -6.07 -7.42 -11.38
N SER A 8 -6.42 -6.15 -11.57
CA SER A 8 -5.73 -5.31 -12.56
C SER A 8 -4.24 -5.12 -12.24
N ALA A 9 -3.88 -4.98 -10.96
CA ALA A 9 -2.47 -4.85 -10.55
C ALA A 9 -1.70 -6.14 -10.84
N MET A 10 -2.31 -7.30 -10.59
CA MET A 10 -1.74 -8.62 -10.93
C MET A 10 -1.53 -8.78 -12.44
N GLU A 11 -2.47 -8.32 -13.27
CA GLU A 11 -2.32 -8.35 -14.73
C GLU A 11 -1.12 -7.53 -15.22
N PHE A 12 -0.91 -6.32 -14.69
CA PHE A 12 0.27 -5.51 -15.01
C PHE A 12 1.56 -6.15 -14.50
N ALA A 13 1.55 -6.69 -13.28
CA ALA A 13 2.71 -7.39 -12.72
C ALA A 13 3.11 -8.62 -13.54
N SER A 14 2.14 -9.40 -14.05
CA SER A 14 2.41 -10.55 -14.92
C SER A 14 3.13 -10.19 -16.23
N LYS A 15 3.06 -8.92 -16.63
CA LYS A 15 3.70 -8.34 -17.81
C LYS A 15 4.97 -7.57 -17.46
N ASN A 16 5.44 -7.66 -16.22
CA ASN A 16 6.57 -6.91 -15.68
C ASN A 16 6.40 -5.37 -15.80
N ASP A 17 5.17 -4.88 -15.63
CA ASP A 17 4.79 -3.48 -15.85
C ASP A 17 4.03 -2.86 -14.64
N ILE A 18 4.33 -3.34 -13.43
CA ILE A 18 3.64 -2.88 -12.22
C ILE A 18 3.83 -1.39 -11.95
N GLU A 19 4.96 -0.80 -12.38
CA GLU A 19 5.24 0.63 -12.24
C GLU A 19 4.23 1.50 -13.00
N THR A 20 3.85 1.09 -14.22
CA THR A 20 2.81 1.79 -15.00
C THR A 20 1.48 1.77 -14.27
N TRP A 21 1.10 0.61 -13.70
CA TRP A 21 -0.12 0.51 -12.91
C TRP A 21 -0.11 1.46 -11.70
N VAL A 22 1.02 1.52 -10.98
CA VAL A 22 1.20 2.42 -9.82
C VAL A 22 0.99 3.87 -10.24
N HIS A 23 1.62 4.33 -11.32
CA HIS A 23 1.45 5.71 -11.78
C HIS A 23 0.03 6.00 -12.26
N LEU A 24 -0.60 5.09 -13.00
CA LEU A 24 -1.99 5.26 -13.45
C LEU A 24 -2.96 5.35 -12.27
N PHE A 25 -2.78 4.48 -11.26
CA PHE A 25 -3.60 4.50 -10.05
C PHE A 25 -3.41 5.78 -9.24
N LEU A 26 -2.17 6.18 -8.95
CA LEU A 26 -1.85 7.36 -8.14
C LEU A 26 -2.30 8.67 -8.80
N ASN A 27 -2.27 8.75 -10.14
CA ASN A 27 -2.81 9.91 -10.89
C ASN A 27 -4.33 9.83 -11.14
N GLY A 28 -4.95 8.70 -10.83
CA GLY A 28 -6.37 8.44 -10.98
C GLY A 28 -7.06 8.29 -9.63
N GLU A 29 -7.68 7.13 -9.39
CA GLU A 29 -8.49 6.86 -8.20
C GLU A 29 -7.71 6.95 -6.88
N GLY A 30 -6.41 6.66 -6.89
CA GLY A 30 -5.56 6.79 -5.70
C GLY A 30 -5.37 8.24 -5.24
N GLY A 31 -5.49 9.21 -6.16
CA GLY A 31 -5.50 10.64 -5.83
C GLY A 31 -4.21 11.17 -5.19
N ASN A 32 -3.08 10.49 -5.39
CA ASN A 32 -1.80 10.78 -4.75
C ASN A 32 -0.73 11.11 -5.80
N VAL A 33 -1.01 12.18 -6.56
CA VAL A 33 -0.15 12.72 -7.63
C VAL A 33 1.25 13.06 -7.10
N GLY A 34 1.34 13.59 -5.88
CA GLY A 34 2.62 13.92 -5.25
C GLY A 34 3.55 12.71 -5.09
N LEU A 35 3.02 11.56 -4.66
CA LEU A 35 3.80 10.32 -4.62
C LEU A 35 4.22 9.87 -6.02
N SER A 36 3.32 9.92 -7.01
CA SER A 36 3.66 9.59 -8.39
C SER A 36 4.83 10.43 -8.91
N GLU A 37 4.78 11.75 -8.74
CA GLU A 37 5.86 12.63 -9.19
C GLU A 37 7.17 12.38 -8.42
N GLY A 38 7.09 12.13 -7.11
CA GLY A 38 8.24 11.76 -6.30
C GLY A 38 8.89 10.44 -6.74
N LEU A 39 8.09 9.44 -7.11
CA LEU A 39 8.58 8.16 -7.61
C LEU A 39 9.39 8.32 -8.90
N LYS A 40 8.97 9.20 -9.82
CA LYS A 40 9.65 9.49 -11.10
C LYS A 40 11.03 10.13 -10.98
N LEU A 41 11.39 10.67 -9.81
CA LEU A 41 12.66 11.38 -9.61
C LEU A 41 13.90 10.49 -9.71
N LYS A 42 13.74 9.17 -9.62
CA LYS A 42 14.82 8.17 -9.74
C LYS A 42 14.23 6.82 -10.12
N THR A 43 15.08 5.93 -10.62
CA THR A 43 14.71 4.53 -10.88
C THR A 43 14.22 3.85 -9.60
N ARG A 44 13.14 3.09 -9.70
CA ARG A 44 12.56 2.29 -8.62
C ARG A 44 12.62 0.82 -8.98
N TYR A 45 12.82 -0.01 -7.96
CA TYR A 45 12.79 -1.46 -8.08
C TYR A 45 11.54 -1.97 -7.40
N TRP A 46 10.71 -2.68 -8.14
CA TRP A 46 9.37 -3.06 -7.70
C TRP A 46 9.28 -4.55 -7.38
N LEU A 47 8.52 -4.88 -6.34
CA LEU A 47 8.09 -6.23 -6.02
C LEU A 47 6.58 -6.23 -5.76
N GLY A 48 5.85 -7.13 -6.44
CA GLY A 48 4.46 -7.41 -6.16
C GLY A 48 3.50 -7.22 -7.34
N PRO A 49 2.18 -7.35 -7.10
CA PRO A 49 1.57 -7.52 -5.78
C PRO A 49 1.98 -8.82 -5.07
N VAL A 50 2.28 -8.75 -3.77
CA VAL A 50 2.53 -9.90 -2.89
C VAL A 50 1.61 -9.87 -1.68
N GLU A 51 1.21 -11.04 -1.19
CA GLU A 51 0.41 -11.15 0.05
C GLU A 51 1.32 -11.01 1.28
N MET A 52 0.93 -10.17 2.23
CA MET A 52 1.66 -9.96 3.49
C MET A 52 0.70 -9.80 4.67
N GLU A 53 1.15 -10.20 5.86
CA GLU A 53 0.40 -9.95 7.08
C GLU A 53 0.32 -8.45 7.41
N THR A 54 -0.86 -7.96 7.75
CA THR A 54 -1.12 -6.53 8.01
C THR A 54 -0.36 -6.01 9.22
N ARG A 55 0.01 -6.89 10.17
CA ARG A 55 0.83 -6.53 11.35
C ARG A 55 2.26 -6.12 11.02
N PHE A 56 2.78 -6.50 9.85
CA PHE A 56 4.14 -6.15 9.44
C PHE A 56 4.23 -4.80 8.72
N LEU A 57 3.08 -4.18 8.44
CA LEU A 57 2.99 -2.93 7.70
C LEU A 57 2.86 -1.76 8.66
N LYS A 58 3.66 -0.72 8.42
CA LYS A 58 3.59 0.52 9.20
C LYS A 58 2.81 1.58 8.43
N ARG A 59 1.72 2.05 9.04
CA ARG A 59 1.05 3.27 8.59
C ARG A 59 1.94 4.48 8.81
N ILE A 60 1.71 5.51 8.01
CA ILE A 60 2.26 6.86 8.20
C ILE A 60 1.17 7.91 8.39
N VAL A 61 -0.09 7.55 8.15
CA VAL A 61 -1.27 8.39 8.35
C VAL A 61 -2.15 7.77 9.43
N GLY A 62 -2.63 8.58 10.36
CA GLY A 62 -3.53 8.17 11.44
C GLY A 62 -3.79 9.26 12.47
N PRO A 63 -4.71 9.02 13.42
CA PRO A 63 -5.01 9.96 14.50
C PRO A 63 -3.94 9.97 15.59
N GLU A 64 -3.04 8.99 15.60
CA GLU A 64 -1.99 8.89 16.60
C GLU A 64 -0.95 10.02 16.41
N LEU A 65 -0.56 10.68 17.51
CA LEU A 65 0.31 11.88 17.48
C LEU A 65 1.73 11.61 16.98
N ASP A 66 2.15 10.35 16.93
CA ASP A 66 3.46 9.92 16.44
C ASP A 66 3.46 9.57 14.93
N MET A 67 2.33 9.72 14.24
CA MET A 67 2.24 9.54 12.78
C MET A 67 2.96 10.66 12.03
N GLU A 68 3.56 10.31 10.88
CA GLU A 68 4.18 11.29 9.97
C GLU A 68 3.15 12.32 9.48
N TYR A 69 1.92 11.87 9.23
CA TYR A 69 0.78 12.69 8.85
C TYR A 69 -0.38 12.43 9.81
N VAL A 70 -0.47 13.27 10.83
CA VAL A 70 -1.57 13.21 11.80
C VAL A 70 -2.87 13.70 11.15
N GLU A 71 -3.92 12.92 11.33
CA GLU A 71 -5.27 13.21 10.84
C GLU A 71 -6.25 13.35 12.01
N GLU A 72 -7.33 14.12 11.82
CA GLU A 72 -8.34 14.25 12.88
C GLU A 72 -9.10 12.92 13.08
N GLU A 73 -9.38 12.56 14.33
CA GLU A 73 -9.89 11.24 14.70
C GLU A 73 -11.26 10.92 14.09
N ASN A 74 -12.19 11.88 14.04
CA ASN A 74 -13.49 11.66 13.43
C ASN A 74 -13.37 11.48 11.92
N TRP A 75 -12.51 12.24 11.27
CA TRP A 75 -12.25 12.14 9.83
C TRP A 75 -11.56 10.81 9.48
N TRP A 76 -10.55 10.40 10.23
CA TRP A 76 -9.96 9.05 10.12
C TRP A 76 -11.02 7.96 10.27
N SER A 77 -11.81 8.02 11.34
CA SER A 77 -12.85 7.05 11.65
C SER A 77 -13.92 6.99 10.57
N HIS A 78 -14.30 8.13 10.01
CA HIS A 78 -15.23 8.23 8.89
C HIS A 78 -14.71 7.51 7.65
N ASN A 79 -13.46 7.80 7.23
CA ASN A 79 -12.85 7.20 6.05
C ASN A 79 -12.67 5.68 6.18
N ILE A 80 -12.17 5.19 7.31
CA ILE A 80 -12.00 3.75 7.51
C ILE A 80 -13.35 3.02 7.49
N ASN A 81 -14.41 3.60 8.06
CA ASN A 81 -15.74 2.97 8.08
C ASN A 81 -16.33 2.82 6.67
N GLN A 82 -16.14 3.82 5.79
CA GLN A 82 -16.55 3.69 4.39
C GLN A 82 -15.80 2.55 3.68
N ILE A 83 -14.49 2.42 3.93
CA ILE A 83 -13.69 1.33 3.36
C ILE A 83 -14.13 -0.02 3.93
N CYS A 84 -14.43 -0.11 5.23
CA CYS A 84 -14.95 -1.34 5.84
C CYS A 84 -16.21 -1.83 5.11
N ASN A 85 -17.18 -0.94 4.86
CA ASN A 85 -18.41 -1.28 4.15
C ASN A 85 -18.11 -1.82 2.74
N ARG A 86 -17.25 -1.14 1.97
CA ARG A 86 -16.84 -1.60 0.63
C ARG A 86 -16.21 -2.98 0.66
N LEU A 87 -15.35 -3.24 1.65
CA LEU A 87 -14.69 -4.54 1.82
C LEU A 87 -15.71 -5.65 2.14
N GLU A 88 -16.70 -5.37 2.97
CA GLU A 88 -17.79 -6.31 3.29
C GLU A 88 -18.69 -6.58 2.07
N GLU A 89 -18.86 -5.59 1.19
CA GLU A 89 -19.56 -5.72 -0.10
C GLU A 89 -18.74 -6.46 -1.19
N GLY A 90 -17.54 -6.93 -0.87
CA GLY A 90 -16.69 -7.69 -1.79
C GLY A 90 -15.89 -6.83 -2.76
N TRP A 91 -15.56 -5.58 -2.40
CA TRP A 91 -14.69 -4.73 -3.20
C TRP A 91 -13.33 -5.39 -3.48
N ASP A 92 -12.99 -5.51 -4.77
CA ASP A 92 -11.66 -5.88 -5.26
C ASP A 92 -10.66 -4.75 -4.99
N MET A 93 -10.30 -4.60 -3.71
CA MET A 93 -9.48 -3.51 -3.18
C MET A 93 -8.10 -3.48 -3.86
N PRO A 94 -7.66 -2.35 -4.44
CA PRO A 94 -6.32 -2.22 -4.98
C PRO A 94 -5.26 -2.49 -3.90
N PRO A 95 -4.09 -3.05 -4.27
CA PRO A 95 -3.01 -3.29 -3.32
C PRO A 95 -2.54 -1.97 -2.67
N LEU A 96 -1.97 -2.10 -1.47
CA LEU A 96 -1.27 -0.98 -0.84
C LEU A 96 0.03 -0.72 -1.58
N ILE A 97 0.52 0.52 -1.57
CA ILE A 97 1.82 0.86 -2.17
C ILE A 97 2.74 1.26 -1.02
N ALA A 98 3.86 0.54 -0.90
CA ALA A 98 4.74 0.63 0.25
C ALA A 98 6.21 0.77 -0.13
N GLU A 99 6.95 1.47 0.70
CA GLU A 99 8.39 1.66 0.57
C GLU A 99 9.12 0.69 1.49
N ASN A 100 10.17 0.03 0.98
CA ASN A 100 11.15 -0.62 1.82
C ASN A 100 12.04 0.45 2.49
N ARG A 101 11.92 0.60 3.81
CA ARG A 101 12.73 1.54 4.60
C ARG A 101 13.60 0.79 5.60
N ASN A 102 14.71 0.22 5.12
CA ASN A 102 15.80 -0.38 5.92
C ASN A 102 15.36 -0.88 7.31
N GLY A 103 14.59 -1.97 7.33
CA GLY A 103 14.12 -2.63 8.55
C GLY A 103 12.60 -2.59 8.78
N TYR A 104 11.81 -1.95 7.91
CA TYR A 104 10.35 -2.07 7.91
C TYR A 104 9.71 -1.68 6.57
N ILE A 105 8.45 -2.10 6.37
CA ILE A 105 7.64 -1.76 5.20
C ILE A 105 6.71 -0.60 5.55
N SER A 106 6.95 0.57 4.95
CA SER A 106 6.20 1.82 5.18
C SER A 106 5.09 1.98 4.14
N VAL A 107 3.83 2.00 4.54
CA VAL A 107 2.70 2.22 3.61
C VAL A 107 2.64 3.68 3.21
N ARG A 108 2.99 3.97 1.96
CA ARG A 108 3.03 5.33 1.42
C ARG A 108 1.75 5.71 0.65
N ASP A 109 0.97 4.71 0.25
CA ASP A 109 -0.40 4.89 -0.25
C ASP A 109 -1.31 3.74 0.23
N GLY A 110 -2.53 4.08 0.66
CA GLY A 110 -3.50 3.13 1.21
C GLY A 110 -3.52 3.03 2.73
N ASN A 111 -3.13 4.07 3.46
CA ASN A 111 -3.13 4.08 4.93
C ASN A 111 -4.54 3.84 5.54
N HIS A 112 -5.60 4.47 5.01
CA HIS A 112 -6.97 4.17 5.47
C HIS A 112 -7.42 2.75 5.10
N ARG A 113 -6.95 2.20 3.97
CA ARG A 113 -7.19 0.79 3.61
C ARG A 113 -6.54 -0.14 4.63
N LEU A 114 -5.30 0.10 5.01
CA LEU A 114 -4.65 -0.64 6.08
C LEU A 114 -5.38 -0.50 7.42
N GLY A 115 -5.80 0.72 7.79
CA GLY A 115 -6.59 0.97 9.00
C GLY A 115 -7.92 0.20 9.02
N ALA A 116 -8.64 0.17 7.89
CA ALA A 116 -9.88 -0.59 7.75
C ALA A 116 -9.66 -2.10 7.85
N LEU A 117 -8.59 -2.63 7.22
CA LEU A 117 -8.21 -4.05 7.33
C LEU A 117 -7.89 -4.43 8.77
N GLN A 118 -7.13 -3.59 9.48
CA GLN A 118 -6.80 -3.78 10.90
C GLN A 118 -8.06 -3.75 11.78
N LYS A 119 -8.97 -2.79 11.53
CA LYS A 119 -10.26 -2.70 12.23
C LYS A 119 -11.13 -3.94 12.03
N LEU A 120 -11.16 -4.47 10.81
CA LEU A 120 -11.87 -5.69 10.46
C LEU A 120 -11.13 -6.99 10.85
N LYS A 121 -9.96 -6.88 11.49
CA LYS A 121 -9.09 -8.02 11.85
C LYS A 121 -8.79 -8.92 10.64
N LYS A 122 -8.55 -8.31 9.47
CA LYS A 122 -8.05 -9.00 8.29
C LYS A 122 -6.54 -9.16 8.44
N ASP A 123 -6.10 -10.41 8.58
CA ASP A 123 -4.69 -10.70 8.88
C ASP A 123 -3.77 -10.41 7.70
N LYS A 124 -4.28 -10.44 6.47
CA LYS A 124 -3.47 -10.35 5.25
C LYS A 124 -4.02 -9.36 4.24
N CYS A 125 -3.13 -8.83 3.43
CA CYS A 125 -3.47 -7.96 2.30
C CYS A 125 -2.42 -8.06 1.19
N HIS A 126 -2.75 -7.54 0.01
CA HIS A 126 -1.82 -7.44 -1.11
C HIS A 126 -1.11 -6.10 -1.11
N ILE A 127 0.20 -6.11 -1.34
CA ILE A 127 1.05 -4.92 -1.36
C ILE A 127 1.96 -4.92 -2.59
N VAL A 128 2.23 -3.74 -3.11
CA VAL A 128 3.30 -3.45 -4.07
C VAL A 128 4.39 -2.68 -3.32
N ILE A 129 5.62 -3.20 -3.33
CA ILE A 129 6.73 -2.61 -2.60
C ILE A 129 7.74 -2.04 -3.59
N TRP A 130 8.30 -0.88 -3.29
CA TRP A 130 9.50 -0.40 -3.98
C TRP A 130 10.71 -0.25 -3.07
N ASP A 131 11.88 -0.29 -3.71
CA ASP A 131 13.19 0.04 -3.14
C ASP A 131 13.98 0.87 -4.15
N ASP A 132 14.93 1.67 -3.66
CA ASP A 132 15.71 2.60 -4.47
C ASP A 132 17.01 1.99 -5.02
N HIS A 133 17.40 0.83 -4.49
CA HIS A 133 18.70 0.22 -4.70
C HIS A 133 18.61 -1.22 -5.21
N GLY A 134 17.47 -1.90 -5.05
CA GLY A 134 17.23 -3.19 -5.70
C GLY A 134 16.13 -4.03 -5.07
N VAL A 135 15.53 -4.91 -5.88
CA VAL A 135 14.55 -5.91 -5.41
C VAL A 135 15.14 -6.83 -4.33
N CYS A 136 16.46 -7.09 -4.38
CA CYS A 136 17.13 -7.91 -3.37
C CYS A 136 17.06 -7.32 -1.95
N ASN A 137 16.95 -6.00 -1.81
CA ASN A 137 16.77 -5.36 -0.51
C ASN A 137 15.35 -5.58 0.03
N ILE A 138 14.35 -5.55 -0.86
CA ILE A 138 12.97 -5.87 -0.51
C ILE A 138 12.90 -7.31 0.01
N VAL A 139 13.46 -8.27 -0.73
CA VAL A 139 13.46 -9.69 -0.35
C VAL A 139 14.12 -9.89 1.02
N LYS A 140 15.30 -9.30 1.26
CA LYS A 140 15.97 -9.36 2.56
C LYS A 140 15.12 -8.78 3.69
N ALA A 141 14.51 -7.62 3.48
CA ALA A 141 13.64 -7.00 4.48
C ALA A 141 12.44 -7.90 4.82
N LEU A 142 11.82 -8.52 3.82
CA LEU A 142 10.72 -9.47 4.04
C LEU A 142 11.17 -10.71 4.82
N GLU A 143 12.34 -11.27 4.51
CA GLU A 143 12.90 -12.41 5.25
C GLU A 143 13.21 -12.07 6.71
N GLU A 144 13.72 -10.88 6.98
CA GLU A 144 14.02 -10.41 8.35
C GLU A 144 12.73 -10.15 9.15
N ILE A 145 11.71 -9.59 8.51
CA ILE A 145 10.42 -9.33 9.14
C ILE A 145 9.72 -10.64 9.56
N VAL A 146 9.79 -11.68 8.73
CA VAL A 146 9.15 -12.98 9.02
C VAL A 146 9.87 -13.76 10.13
N LYS A 147 11.18 -13.52 10.33
CA LYS A 147 11.97 -14.17 11.38
C LYS A 147 11.74 -13.59 12.78
N ASN A 148 11.17 -12.38 12.89
CA ASN A 148 10.95 -11.65 14.13
C ASN A 148 9.48 -11.65 14.56
#